data_AF-A0A2K1IEG1-F1
#
_entry.id   AF-A0A2K1IEG1-F1
#
_cell.length_a   1.000
_cell.length_b   1.000
_cell.length_c   1.000
_cell.angle_alpha   90.00
_cell.angle_beta   90.00
_cell.angle_gamma   90.00
#
_symmetry.space_group_name_H-M   'P 1'
#
loop_
_entity.id
_entity.type
_entity.pdbx_description
1 polymer ?
#
loop_
_entity_poly.entity_id
_entity_poly.type
_entity_poly.pdbx_seq_one_letter_code
_entity_poly.pdbx_strand_id
1 'polypeptide(L)' 'LNIQDCYNLKELSKSLEKLTSLVILNLENCRSLPSLPNELDNLISLTILDLS' A
#
# COMPACT_ATOMS: atom_id res chain seq x y z
N LEU A 1 1.34 -5.12 -6.35
CA LEU A 1 0.82 -3.80 -6.73
C LEU A 1 1.95 -2.82 -6.53
N ASN A 2 2.30 -2.08 -7.58
CA ASN A 2 3.38 -1.11 -7.53
C ASN A 2 2.76 0.29 -7.65
N ILE A 3 2.96 1.11 -6.61
CA ILE A 3 2.50 2.50 -6.50
C ILE A 3 3.70 3.40 -6.16
N GLN A 4 4.91 3.01 -6.56
CA GLN A 4 6.11 3.82 -6.32
C GLN A 4 5.99 5.23 -6.91
N ASP A 5 6.80 6.15 -6.39
CA ASP A 5 6.93 7.53 -6.86
C ASP A 5 5.63 8.35 -6.80
N CYS A 6 4.66 7.93 -6.00
CA CYS A 6 3.43 8.67 -5.77
C CYS A 6 3.62 9.70 -4.64
N TYR A 7 4.40 10.74 -4.93
CA TYR A 7 4.79 11.77 -3.96
C TYR A 7 3.62 12.50 -3.30
N ASN A 8 2.44 12.52 -3.94
CA ASN A 8 1.23 13.19 -3.46
C ASN A 8 0.17 12.21 -2.92
N LEU A 9 0.50 10.92 -2.79
CA LEU A 9 -0.42 9.93 -2.24
C LEU A 9 -0.68 10.23 -0.77
N LYS A 10 -1.93 10.55 -0.43
CA LYS A 10 -2.35 10.86 0.95
C LYS A 10 -3.07 9.72 1.65
N GLU A 11 -3.61 8.79 0.87
CA GLU A 11 -4.39 7.67 1.36
C GLU A 11 -4.29 6.49 0.39
N LEU A 12 -4.42 5.27 0.91
CA LEU A 12 -4.66 4.09 0.08
C LEU A 12 -6.17 3.95 -0.12
N SER A 13 -6.58 3.58 -1.33
CA SER A 13 -8.01 3.42 -1.64
C SER A 13 -8.61 2.24 -0.86
N LYS A 14 -9.86 2.36 -0.40
CA LYS A 14 -10.64 1.22 0.15
C LYS A 14 -10.76 0.03 -0.80
N SER A 15 -10.56 0.22 -2.10
CA SER A 15 -10.50 -0.88 -3.06
C SER A 15 -9.33 -1.85 -2.79
N LEU A 16 -8.29 -1.39 -2.09
CA LEU A 16 -7.15 -2.20 -1.67
C LEU A 16 -7.58 -3.34 -0.73
N GLU A 17 -8.61 -3.12 0.10
CA GLU A 17 -9.17 -4.15 1.00
C GLU A 17 -9.63 -5.41 0.25
N LYS A 18 -9.97 -5.29 -1.03
CA LYS A 18 -10.41 -6.41 -1.87
C LYS A 18 -9.24 -7.25 -2.40
N LEU A 19 -8.00 -6.77 -2.26
CA LEU A 19 -6.80 -7.42 -2.80
C LEU A 19 -6.24 -8.45 -1.80
N THR A 20 -7.10 -9.34 -1.28
CA THR A 20 -6.73 -10.32 -0.26
C THR A 20 -5.62 -11.30 -0.68
N SER A 21 -5.45 -11.50 -2.00
CA SER A 21 -4.39 -12.33 -2.60
C SER A 21 -3.11 -11.54 -2.96
N LEU A 22 -3.02 -10.27 -2.60
CA LEU A 22 -1.85 -9.45 -2.92
C LEU A 22 -0.64 -9.88 -2.09
N VAL A 23 0.46 -10.24 -2.76
CA VAL A 23 1.71 -10.69 -2.11
C VAL A 23 2.72 -9.57 -1.91
N ILE A 24 2.76 -8.61 -2.85
CA ILE A 24 3.74 -7.51 -2.84
C ILE A 24 3.01 -6.18 -3.02
N LEU A 25 3.29 -5.22 -2.14
CA LEU A 25 2.89 -3.83 -2.26
C LEU A 25 4.13 -2.94 -2.21
N ASN A 26 4.41 -2.22 -3.30
CA ASN A 26 5.51 -1.25 -3.37
C ASN A 26 4.95 0.18 -3.27
N LEU A 27 5.38 0.92 -2.24
CA LEU A 27 5.09 2.32 -1.95
C LEU A 27 6.39 3.16 -1.88
N GLU A 28 7.47 2.69 -2.52
CA GLU A 28 8.74 3.42 -2.61
C GLU A 28 8.51 4.87 -3.02
N ASN A 29 9.19 5.82 -2.37
CA ASN A 29 9.06 7.25 -2.61
C ASN A 29 7.64 7.87 -2.42
N CYS A 30 6.71 7.20 -1.74
CA CYS A 30 5.37 7.75 -1.41
C CYS A 30 5.36 8.64 -0.16
N ARG A 31 6.04 9.79 -0.24
CA ARG A 31 6.38 10.63 0.94
C ARG A 31 5.24 11.39 1.60
N SER A 32 4.11 11.60 0.91
CA SER A 32 2.95 12.31 1.47
C SER A 32 1.95 11.41 2.20
N LEU A 33 2.21 10.10 2.26
CA LEU A 33 1.34 9.15 2.96
C LEU A 33 1.58 9.32 4.47
N PRO A 34 0.62 9.88 5.24
CA PRO A 34 0.86 10.25 6.64
C PRO A 34 1.08 9.03 7.53
N SER A 35 0.43 7.91 7.21
CA SER A 35 0.54 6.63 7.89
C SER A 35 0.09 5.51 6.97
N LEU A 36 0.54 4.29 7.27
CA LEU A 36 -0.06 3.11 6.68
C LEU A 36 -1.49 2.95 7.21
N PRO A 37 -2.49 2.78 6.33
CA PRO A 37 -3.87 2.78 6.75
C PRO A 37 -4.38 1.35 6.99
N ASN A 38 -5.50 1.20 7.71
CA ASN A 38 -6.00 -0.11 8.16
C ASN A 38 -6.45 -1.02 7.00
N GLU A 39 -6.59 -0.49 5.79
CA GLU A 39 -6.88 -1.25 4.57
C GLU A 39 -5.84 -2.37 4.34
N LEU A 40 -4.62 -2.20 4.85
CA LEU A 40 -3.58 -3.23 4.79
C LEU A 40 -3.90 -4.47 5.63
N ASP A 41 -4.73 -4.36 6.67
CA ASP A 41 -5.12 -5.48 7.54
C ASP A 41 -5.88 -6.57 6.75
N ASN A 42 -6.53 -6.19 5.65
CA ASN A 42 -7.25 -7.11 4.78
C ASN A 42 -6.33 -7.79 3.74
N LEU A 43 -5.08 -7.36 3.61
CA LEU A 43 -4.10 -7.96 2.71
C LEU A 43 -3.44 -9.19 3.34
N ILE A 44 -4.25 -10.20 3.65
CA ILE A 44 -3.84 -11.40 4.39
C ILE A 44 -2.70 -12.20 3.73
N SER A 45 -2.50 -12.04 2.43
CA SER A 45 -1.42 -12.72 1.68
C SER A 45 -0.16 -11.86 1.52
N LEU A 46 -0.17 -10.63 2.04
CA LEU A 46 0.94 -9.69 1.85
C LEU A 46 2.18 -10.20 2.56
N THR A 47 3.25 -10.36 1.79
CA THR A 47 4.55 -10.84 2.26
C THR A 47 5.61 -9.75 2.17
N ILE A 48 5.49 -8.84 1.20
CA ILE A 48 6.44 -7.74 0.98
C ILE A 48 5.68 -6.42 0.94
N LEU A 49 6.05 -5.53 1.86
CA LEU A 49 5.69 -4.12 1.85
C LEU A 49 6.97 -3.30 1.71
N ASP A 50 7.14 -2.65 0.56
CA ASP A 50 8.29 -1.77 0.31
C ASP A 50 7.88 -0.32 0.55
N LEU A 51 8.61 0.36 1.44
CA LEU A 51 8.38 1.75 1.85
C LEU A 51 9.62 2.63 1.63
N SER A 52 10.60 2.12 0.88
CA SER A 52 11.93 2.73 0.73
C SER A 52 11.89 4.17 0.18
#